data_AF-X6K8U8-F1
#
_entry.id   AF-X6K8U8-F1
#
_cell.length_a   1.000
_cell.length_b   1.000
_cell.length_c   1.000
_cell.angle_alpha   90.00
_cell.angle_beta   90.00
_cell.angle_gamma   90.00
#
_symmetry.space_group_name_H-M   'P 1'
#
loop_
_entity.id
_entity.type
_entity.pdbx_description
1 polymer ?
#
loop_
_entity_poly.entity_id
_entity_poly.type
_entity_poly.pdbx_seq_one_letter_code
_entity_poly.pdbx_strand_id
1 'polypeptide(L)'
;MVAELEGLDLDISEYEYDEFVLEYQRLGGKFPIIDASSKTTNITKCLKKEGINTVIRYYCRASQGSWKIIREPEATKLIAEKLSIAVVHEIGTSLSLFSYASGKLDADYSIKYGREAIGQPSGSAIYFAIDFDVSESSIMQRIVPYFQGIRDSMAAAGSIYKIGVYGSGLTCSTLLKKGLVEFTWLAQSTGWSGHGAFKDSNLWSLLQKYPSTNLCGIGVDYNEAQGGKDFGAFSSLAALVKPTAAAADEEWEILLAARALQGLDPDMEARTLLLIQECAKQGVKMVASGGVRTPQVQAKLWKQSRSATQIKAAVSSLRAQGAPFLADVLEQTSAPKGQHVTNALPGMSWHQWGEAVDCYWEVNGKPEWDPDAVHGGVKGYHVYADLAETKQIGLNAGGHWSSFKDWPHVQLRKAAGPKSLYTVKEIDKRMKDLYGERLDVGPDLFEPHEGGYAQADETGFVEAFRNVITDLREASGTAVSNKPYLFPDGIYKVELTLGIGGGASSEEGANNPSLAIPGSAKIMISGINKE
;
A
#
# COMPACT_ATOMS: atom_id res chain seq x y z
N MET A 1 -23.99 -42.81 -25.53
CA MET A 1 -23.26 -42.35 -24.32
C MET A 1 -22.24 -41.26 -24.59
N VAL A 2 -21.06 -41.47 -25.19
CA VAL A 2 -20.14 -40.34 -25.50
C VAL A 2 -20.72 -39.43 -26.60
N ALA A 3 -21.36 -39.99 -27.63
CA ALA A 3 -22.03 -39.24 -28.69
C ALA A 3 -23.41 -38.65 -28.31
N GLU A 4 -23.91 -38.89 -27.09
CA GLU A 4 -25.16 -38.28 -26.57
C GLU A 4 -24.88 -37.13 -25.61
N LEU A 5 -23.62 -36.89 -25.25
CA LEU A 5 -23.19 -35.78 -24.38
C LEU A 5 -22.66 -34.58 -25.17
N GLU A 6 -22.39 -34.74 -26.48
CA GLU A 6 -21.93 -33.65 -27.37
C GLU A 6 -23.06 -32.73 -27.87
N GLY A 7 -24.32 -33.03 -27.53
CA GLY A 7 -25.51 -32.24 -27.90
C GLY A 7 -26.11 -31.41 -26.77
N LEU A 8 -25.50 -31.42 -25.58
CA LEU A 8 -25.88 -30.57 -24.45
C LEU A 8 -24.81 -29.51 -24.25
N ASP A 9 -24.66 -28.65 -25.25
CA ASP A 9 -24.15 -27.29 -25.05
C ASP A 9 -25.25 -26.52 -24.31
N LEU A 10 -25.51 -26.90 -23.05
CA LEU A 10 -26.26 -26.06 -22.14
C LEU A 10 -25.32 -24.93 -21.77
N ASP A 11 -25.41 -23.89 -22.58
CA ASP A 11 -24.79 -22.61 -22.38
C ASP A 11 -25.25 -22.07 -21.02
N ILE A 12 -24.46 -22.35 -19.97
CA ILE A 12 -24.71 -21.90 -18.59
C ILE A 12 -24.80 -20.37 -18.56
N SER A 13 -24.22 -19.68 -19.56
CA SER A 13 -24.30 -18.22 -19.69
C SER A 13 -25.69 -17.73 -20.12
N GLU A 14 -26.44 -18.50 -20.90
CA GLU A 14 -27.80 -18.16 -21.34
C GLU A 14 -28.81 -18.32 -20.16
N TYR A 15 -28.60 -19.32 -19.30
CA TYR A 15 -29.49 -19.58 -18.15
C TYR A 15 -29.35 -18.54 -17.03
N GLU A 16 -28.12 -18.07 -16.74
CA GLU A 16 -27.90 -16.99 -15.76
C GLU A 16 -28.41 -15.63 -16.27
N TYR A 17 -28.36 -15.41 -17.59
CA TYR A 17 -28.94 -14.22 -18.23
C TYR A 17 -30.46 -14.19 -18.09
N ASP A 18 -31.13 -15.33 -18.30
CA ASP A 18 -32.58 -15.42 -18.20
C ASP A 18 -33.12 -15.20 -16.77
N GLU A 19 -32.47 -15.74 -15.73
CA GLU A 19 -32.86 -15.46 -14.35
C GLU A 19 -32.68 -13.97 -13.99
N PHE A 20 -31.57 -13.36 -14.38
CA PHE A 20 -31.34 -11.93 -14.16
C PHE A 20 -32.38 -11.07 -14.88
N VAL A 21 -32.67 -11.38 -16.15
CA VAL A 21 -33.65 -10.63 -16.94
C VAL A 21 -35.05 -10.77 -16.33
N LEU A 22 -35.44 -11.96 -15.88
CA LEU A 22 -36.73 -12.19 -15.22
C LEU A 22 -36.83 -11.46 -13.88
N GLU A 23 -35.77 -11.45 -13.08
CA GLU A 23 -35.71 -10.73 -11.80
C GLU A 23 -35.70 -9.21 -11.99
N TYR A 24 -34.92 -8.71 -12.95
CA TYR A 24 -34.89 -7.32 -13.37
C TYR A 24 -36.29 -6.88 -13.84
N GLN A 25 -36.96 -7.67 -14.68
CA GLN A 25 -38.33 -7.41 -15.14
C GLN A 25 -39.34 -7.44 -13.99
N ARG A 26 -39.22 -8.40 -13.07
CA ARG A 26 -40.08 -8.51 -11.87
C ARG A 26 -39.95 -7.31 -10.94
N LEU A 27 -38.76 -6.73 -10.82
CA LEU A 27 -38.49 -5.51 -10.05
C LEU A 27 -38.85 -4.21 -10.81
N GLY A 28 -39.50 -4.32 -11.98
CA GLY A 28 -39.86 -3.16 -12.80
C GLY A 28 -38.68 -2.50 -13.49
N GLY A 29 -37.60 -3.25 -13.72
CA GLY A 29 -36.42 -2.83 -14.45
C GLY A 29 -35.48 -1.90 -13.69
N LYS A 30 -35.38 -2.00 -12.35
CA LYS A 30 -34.53 -1.11 -11.56
C LYS A 30 -33.88 -1.80 -10.37
N PHE A 31 -32.54 -1.89 -10.37
CA PHE A 31 -31.76 -2.10 -9.16
C PHE A 31 -31.38 -0.72 -8.61
N PRO A 32 -31.96 -0.29 -7.46
CA PRO A 32 -31.83 1.09 -7.02
C PRO A 32 -30.49 1.39 -6.32
N ILE A 33 -29.64 0.38 -6.16
CA ILE A 33 -28.33 0.48 -5.53
C ILE A 33 -27.30 0.23 -6.61
N ILE A 34 -26.30 1.11 -6.69
CA ILE A 34 -25.13 0.92 -7.53
C ILE A 34 -23.86 1.04 -6.70
N ASP A 35 -22.79 0.39 -7.13
CA ASP A 35 -21.45 0.84 -6.81
C ASP A 35 -20.79 1.41 -8.07
N ALA A 36 -19.92 2.40 -7.87
CA ALA A 36 -19.26 3.10 -8.96
C ALA A 36 -17.86 3.47 -8.50
N SER A 37 -16.84 3.07 -9.25
CA SER A 37 -15.46 3.48 -8.99
C SER A 37 -15.21 4.94 -9.43
N SER A 38 -15.97 5.42 -10.42
CA SER A 38 -15.91 6.80 -10.91
C SER A 38 -16.61 7.80 -9.99
N LYS A 39 -16.16 9.07 -10.02
CA LYS A 39 -16.81 10.17 -9.30
C LYS A 39 -18.23 10.40 -9.79
N THR A 40 -19.18 10.53 -8.86
CA THR A 40 -20.61 10.66 -9.18
C THR A 40 -21.16 12.09 -9.04
N THR A 41 -20.35 13.05 -8.60
CA THR A 41 -20.77 14.43 -8.28
C THR A 41 -21.60 15.10 -9.38
N ASN A 42 -21.21 14.90 -10.65
CA ASN A 42 -21.83 15.57 -11.79
C ASN A 42 -23.05 14.83 -12.37
N ILE A 43 -23.33 13.62 -11.89
CA ILE A 43 -24.38 12.75 -12.46
C ILE A 43 -25.51 12.43 -11.47
N THR A 44 -25.47 12.95 -10.24
CA THR A 44 -26.45 12.64 -9.18
C THR A 44 -27.92 12.87 -9.59
N LYS A 45 -28.18 13.92 -10.37
CA LYS A 45 -29.53 14.18 -10.93
C LYS A 45 -29.96 13.12 -11.93
N CYS A 46 -29.04 12.65 -12.76
CA CYS A 46 -29.28 11.56 -13.71
C CYS A 46 -29.55 10.26 -12.95
N LEU A 47 -28.68 9.90 -11.98
CA LEU A 47 -28.85 8.71 -11.16
C LEU A 47 -30.26 8.64 -10.53
N LYS A 48 -30.75 9.75 -9.97
CA LYS A 48 -32.12 9.82 -9.43
C LYS A 48 -33.21 9.61 -10.47
N LYS A 49 -33.05 10.20 -11.65
CA LYS A 49 -34.01 10.05 -12.76
C LYS A 49 -34.09 8.58 -13.19
N GLU A 50 -32.96 7.90 -13.22
CA GLU A 50 -32.87 6.47 -13.52
C GLU A 50 -33.44 5.60 -12.38
N GLY A 51 -33.65 6.16 -11.19
CA GLY A 51 -34.29 5.50 -10.05
C GLY A 51 -33.28 4.89 -9.06
N ILE A 52 -32.02 5.30 -9.16
CA ILE A 52 -31.02 5.01 -8.14
C ILE A 52 -31.39 5.78 -6.86
N ASN A 53 -31.33 5.09 -5.73
CA ASN A 53 -31.53 5.65 -4.41
C ASN A 53 -30.29 5.55 -3.51
N THR A 54 -29.32 4.69 -3.85
CA THR A 54 -28.12 4.46 -3.06
C THR A 54 -26.90 4.31 -3.95
N VAL A 55 -25.80 4.94 -3.56
CA VAL A 55 -24.50 4.85 -4.24
C VAL A 55 -23.46 4.33 -3.25
N ILE A 56 -22.93 3.13 -3.50
CA ILE A 56 -21.81 2.56 -2.76
C ILE A 56 -20.51 3.20 -3.30
N ARG A 57 -19.70 3.76 -2.40
CA ARG A 57 -18.47 4.47 -2.77
C ARG A 57 -17.28 4.04 -1.92
N TYR A 58 -16.10 4.38 -2.39
CA TYR A 58 -14.86 3.74 -1.96
C TYR A 58 -14.11 4.55 -0.90
N TYR A 59 -13.56 3.86 0.08
CA TYR A 59 -12.39 4.24 0.87
C TYR A 59 -11.19 3.40 0.37
N CYS A 60 -9.99 3.94 0.50
CA CYS A 60 -8.76 3.19 0.20
C CYS A 60 -7.58 3.87 0.89
N ARG A 61 -6.84 3.12 1.70
CA ARG A 61 -5.64 3.66 2.37
C ARG A 61 -4.49 3.94 1.40
N ALA A 62 -4.45 3.21 0.28
CA ALA A 62 -3.31 3.25 -0.63
C ALA A 62 -3.46 4.28 -1.76
N SER A 63 -2.34 4.89 -2.14
CA SER A 63 -2.34 6.03 -3.08
C SER A 63 -2.77 5.67 -4.50
N GLN A 64 -2.48 4.45 -4.95
CA GLN A 64 -2.93 3.92 -6.25
C GLN A 64 -4.46 3.86 -6.38
N GLY A 65 -5.18 3.75 -5.26
CA GLY A 65 -6.64 3.76 -5.22
C GLY A 65 -7.24 5.15 -5.04
N SER A 66 -6.44 6.22 -5.02
CA SER A 66 -6.90 7.57 -4.65
C SER A 66 -8.01 8.15 -5.51
N TRP A 67 -8.11 7.72 -6.77
CA TRP A 67 -9.05 8.22 -7.77
C TRP A 67 -10.49 7.77 -7.53
N LYS A 68 -10.70 6.59 -6.93
CA LYS A 68 -12.03 6.04 -6.63
C LYS A 68 -12.63 6.55 -5.32
N ILE A 69 -11.80 7.12 -4.44
CA ILE A 69 -12.19 7.52 -3.08
C ILE A 69 -13.22 8.66 -3.11
N ILE A 70 -14.35 8.46 -2.42
CA ILE A 70 -15.36 9.52 -2.22
C ILE A 70 -14.78 10.69 -1.42
N ARG A 71 -15.11 11.92 -1.80
CA ARG A 71 -14.69 13.15 -1.10
C ARG A 71 -15.90 13.89 -0.53
N GLU A 72 -15.68 14.75 0.45
CA GLU A 72 -16.75 15.54 1.11
C GLU A 72 -17.71 16.20 0.11
N PRO A 73 -17.26 16.89 -0.97
CA PRO A 73 -18.19 17.55 -1.89
C PRO A 73 -19.09 16.56 -2.64
N GLU A 74 -18.60 15.34 -2.92
CA GLU A 74 -19.40 14.27 -3.53
C GLU A 74 -20.43 13.74 -2.52
N ALA A 75 -20.01 13.44 -1.29
CA ALA A 75 -20.91 12.95 -0.24
C ALA A 75 -22.03 13.94 0.05
N THR A 76 -21.70 15.21 0.25
CA THR A 76 -22.67 16.30 0.47
C THR A 76 -23.64 16.42 -0.71
N LYS A 77 -23.15 16.29 -1.95
CA LYS A 77 -24.00 16.36 -3.14
C LYS A 77 -24.96 15.16 -3.26
N LEU A 78 -24.52 13.95 -2.94
CA LEU A 78 -25.36 12.74 -2.92
C LEU A 78 -26.49 12.90 -1.90
N ILE A 79 -26.16 13.26 -0.66
CA ILE A 79 -27.13 13.47 0.43
C ILE A 79 -28.11 14.61 0.10
N ALA A 80 -27.63 15.75 -0.40
CA ALA A 80 -28.48 16.88 -0.78
C ALA A 80 -29.49 16.51 -1.88
N GLU A 81 -29.11 15.57 -2.74
CA GLU A 81 -29.99 15.01 -3.77
C GLU A 81 -30.89 13.88 -3.23
N LYS A 82 -30.85 13.56 -1.93
CA LYS A 82 -31.62 12.47 -1.29
C LYS A 82 -31.20 11.07 -1.78
N LEU A 83 -29.95 10.92 -2.21
CA LEU A 83 -29.33 9.61 -2.41
C LEU A 83 -28.66 9.19 -1.11
N SER A 84 -28.80 7.91 -0.75
CA SER A 84 -28.05 7.30 0.34
C SER A 84 -26.65 6.89 -0.12
N ILE A 85 -25.74 6.74 0.84
CA ILE A 85 -24.36 6.32 0.61
C ILE A 85 -24.12 5.04 1.41
N ALA A 86 -23.47 4.06 0.80
CA ALA A 86 -22.83 2.95 1.50
C ALA A 86 -21.32 2.98 1.18
N VAL A 87 -20.51 2.36 2.03
CA VAL A 87 -19.04 2.50 1.93
C VAL A 87 -18.38 1.14 1.85
N VAL A 88 -17.43 1.03 0.93
CA VAL A 88 -16.51 -0.10 0.83
C VAL A 88 -15.06 0.37 0.90
N HIS A 89 -14.24 -0.25 1.74
CA HIS A 89 -12.79 -0.14 1.72
C HIS A 89 -12.22 -1.22 0.81
N GLU A 90 -11.43 -0.82 -0.18
CA GLU A 90 -10.78 -1.77 -1.09
C GLU A 90 -9.32 -1.37 -1.35
N ILE A 91 -8.41 -2.20 -0.82
CA ILE A 91 -6.96 -1.99 -0.89
C ILE A 91 -6.33 -2.59 -2.17
N GLY A 92 -6.99 -3.57 -2.78
CA GLY A 92 -6.59 -4.27 -4.00
C GLY A 92 -6.98 -5.75 -3.99
N THR A 93 -6.51 -6.51 -4.99
CA THR A 93 -6.98 -7.88 -5.30
C THR A 93 -5.93 -8.98 -5.08
N SER A 94 -4.85 -8.68 -4.34
CA SER A 94 -3.76 -9.64 -4.07
C SER A 94 -3.78 -10.14 -2.62
N LEU A 95 -3.62 -11.46 -2.44
CA LEU A 95 -3.54 -12.09 -1.11
C LEU A 95 -2.44 -11.51 -0.20
N SER A 96 -1.35 -10.99 -0.78
CA SER A 96 -0.25 -10.35 -0.04
C SER A 96 -0.69 -9.09 0.72
N LEU A 97 -1.78 -8.45 0.31
CA LEU A 97 -2.33 -7.24 0.94
C LEU A 97 -3.07 -7.51 2.25
N PHE A 98 -3.40 -8.78 2.55
CA PHE A 98 -4.26 -9.14 3.69
C PHE A 98 -3.48 -9.85 4.79
N SER A 99 -3.39 -9.22 5.95
CA SER A 99 -2.87 -9.76 7.19
C SER A 99 -3.51 -9.06 8.40
N TYR A 100 -3.27 -9.56 9.61
CA TYR A 100 -3.74 -8.88 10.82
C TYR A 100 -3.31 -7.41 10.87
N ALA A 101 -2.05 -7.13 10.52
CA ALA A 101 -1.50 -5.78 10.52
C ALA A 101 -2.19 -4.87 9.50
N SER A 102 -2.37 -5.32 8.25
CA SER A 102 -3.06 -4.51 7.25
C SER A 102 -4.53 -4.30 7.59
N GLY A 103 -5.19 -5.28 8.24
CA GLY A 103 -6.58 -5.13 8.71
C GLY A 103 -6.73 -4.04 9.76
N LYS A 104 -5.79 -3.96 10.71
CA LYS A 104 -5.75 -2.87 11.69
C LYS A 104 -5.55 -1.51 11.02
N LEU A 105 -4.59 -1.40 10.09
CA LEU A 105 -4.30 -0.17 9.36
C LEU A 105 -5.48 0.30 8.47
N ASP A 106 -6.14 -0.64 7.78
CA ASP A 106 -7.27 -0.32 6.91
C ASP A 106 -8.49 0.12 7.73
N ALA A 107 -8.72 -0.50 8.89
CA ALA A 107 -9.77 -0.09 9.82
C ALA A 107 -9.48 1.27 10.46
N ASP A 108 -8.27 1.50 10.96
CA ASP A 108 -7.86 2.80 11.53
C ASP A 108 -8.03 3.92 10.50
N TYR A 109 -7.56 3.69 9.26
CA TYR A 109 -7.78 4.62 8.14
C TYR A 109 -9.26 4.87 7.88
N SER A 110 -10.08 3.82 7.80
CA SER A 110 -11.49 3.94 7.43
C SER A 110 -12.32 4.65 8.50
N ILE A 111 -12.03 4.38 9.78
CA ILE A 111 -12.67 5.06 10.91
C ILE A 111 -12.35 6.53 10.88
N LYS A 112 -11.06 6.88 10.75
CA LYS A 112 -10.60 8.25 10.69
C LYS A 112 -11.20 8.98 9.48
N TYR A 113 -11.05 8.42 8.30
CA TYR A 113 -11.55 9.02 7.06
C TYR A 113 -13.07 9.23 7.09
N GLY A 114 -13.82 8.24 7.57
CA GLY A 114 -15.26 8.35 7.76
C GLY A 114 -15.66 9.49 8.70
N ARG A 115 -14.99 9.63 9.85
CA ARG A 115 -15.32 10.66 10.86
C ARG A 115 -14.86 12.07 10.49
N GLU A 116 -13.65 12.18 9.94
CA GLU A 116 -12.97 13.48 9.81
C GLU A 116 -13.14 14.08 8.41
N ALA A 117 -13.21 13.24 7.36
CA ALA A 117 -13.30 13.72 5.98
C ALA A 117 -14.71 13.63 5.40
N ILE A 118 -15.51 12.63 5.77
CA ILE A 118 -16.82 12.40 5.15
C ILE A 118 -17.98 12.78 6.06
N GLY A 119 -17.85 12.60 7.37
CA GLY A 119 -18.98 12.71 8.29
C GLY A 119 -19.89 11.48 8.19
N GLN A 120 -19.33 10.30 7.97
CA GLN A 120 -20.09 9.04 7.99
C GLN A 120 -20.72 8.85 9.38
N PRO A 121 -22.05 8.71 9.49
CA PRO A 121 -22.74 8.69 10.77
C PRO A 121 -22.60 7.35 11.49
N SER A 122 -22.70 7.42 12.80
CA SER A 122 -22.71 6.28 13.70
C SER A 122 -23.76 5.23 13.32
N GLY A 123 -23.45 3.94 13.45
CA GLY A 123 -24.37 2.85 13.15
C GLY A 123 -24.42 2.43 11.68
N SER A 124 -23.85 3.22 10.76
CA SER A 124 -23.62 2.81 9.37
C SER A 124 -22.50 1.76 9.25
N ALA A 125 -22.33 1.16 8.07
CA ALA A 125 -21.33 0.12 7.84
C ALA A 125 -20.14 0.56 6.98
N ILE A 126 -19.04 -0.16 7.14
CA ILE A 126 -17.90 -0.15 6.21
C ILE A 126 -17.68 -1.60 5.78
N TYR A 127 -17.84 -1.88 4.49
CA TYR A 127 -17.51 -3.17 3.91
C TYR A 127 -16.02 -3.23 3.58
N PHE A 128 -15.32 -4.30 3.92
CA PHE A 128 -13.93 -4.52 3.51
C PHE A 128 -13.90 -5.55 2.39
N ALA A 129 -13.35 -5.16 1.24
CA ALA A 129 -13.41 -5.96 0.02
C ALA A 129 -12.29 -7.00 -0.05
N ILE A 130 -12.69 -8.25 -0.28
CA ILE A 130 -11.86 -9.38 -0.73
C ILE A 130 -12.27 -9.69 -2.18
N ASP A 131 -11.77 -8.89 -3.11
CA ASP A 131 -12.22 -8.87 -4.51
C ASP A 131 -11.45 -9.87 -5.41
N PHE A 132 -11.46 -11.13 -4.99
CA PHE A 132 -10.96 -12.28 -5.76
C PHE A 132 -11.42 -13.58 -5.09
N ASP A 133 -11.42 -14.69 -5.83
CA ASP A 133 -11.76 -15.98 -5.22
C ASP A 133 -10.57 -16.54 -4.41
N VAL A 134 -10.81 -16.80 -3.13
CA VAL A 134 -9.77 -17.19 -2.17
C VAL A 134 -10.01 -18.62 -1.72
N SER A 135 -8.97 -19.46 -1.78
CA SER A 135 -9.06 -20.83 -1.24
C SER A 135 -9.39 -20.82 0.25
N GLU A 136 -10.08 -21.85 0.74
CA GLU A 136 -10.41 -21.99 2.17
C GLU A 136 -9.17 -21.88 3.07
N SER A 137 -8.06 -22.49 2.66
CA SER A 137 -6.80 -22.43 3.40
C SER A 137 -6.25 -20.99 3.50
N SER A 138 -6.28 -20.24 2.40
CA SER A 138 -5.85 -18.85 2.35
C SER A 138 -6.81 -17.92 3.10
N ILE A 139 -8.12 -18.20 3.10
CA ILE A 139 -9.09 -17.49 3.94
C ILE A 139 -8.69 -17.63 5.41
N MET A 140 -8.44 -18.85 5.87
CA MET A 140 -8.06 -19.11 7.26
C MET A 140 -6.71 -18.50 7.65
N GLN A 141 -5.74 -18.48 6.73
CA GLN A 141 -4.38 -18.01 7.01
C GLN A 141 -4.19 -16.49 6.86
N ARG A 142 -5.00 -15.82 6.03
CA ARG A 142 -4.78 -14.41 5.65
C ARG A 142 -6.02 -13.55 5.89
N ILE A 143 -7.18 -13.97 5.41
CA ILE A 143 -8.41 -13.18 5.46
C ILE A 143 -9.02 -13.14 6.87
N VAL A 144 -9.06 -14.28 7.56
CA VAL A 144 -9.55 -14.34 8.96
C VAL A 144 -8.69 -13.46 9.88
N PRO A 145 -7.34 -13.56 9.85
CA PRO A 145 -6.48 -12.61 10.59
C PRO A 145 -6.71 -11.14 10.21
N TYR A 146 -6.90 -10.84 8.92
CA TYR A 146 -7.21 -9.48 8.46
C TYR A 146 -8.48 -8.92 9.12
N PHE A 147 -9.57 -9.69 9.11
CA PHE A 147 -10.82 -9.28 9.76
C PHE A 147 -10.73 -9.27 11.30
N GLN A 148 -9.87 -10.08 11.91
CA GLN A 148 -9.56 -9.95 13.34
C GLN A 148 -8.88 -8.60 13.64
N GLY A 149 -7.89 -8.20 12.84
CA GLY A 149 -7.25 -6.88 12.96
C GLY A 149 -8.23 -5.71 12.80
N ILE A 150 -9.16 -5.83 11.83
CA ILE A 150 -10.25 -4.84 11.65
C ILE A 150 -11.10 -4.75 12.91
N ARG A 151 -11.57 -5.89 13.42
CA ARG A 151 -12.42 -5.93 14.62
C ARG A 151 -11.73 -5.33 15.84
N ASP A 152 -10.47 -5.65 16.05
CA ASP A 152 -9.68 -5.16 17.19
C ASP A 152 -9.48 -3.64 17.09
N SER A 153 -9.15 -3.12 15.91
CA SER A 153 -9.06 -1.67 15.64
C SER A 153 -10.39 -0.97 15.90
N MET A 154 -11.49 -1.47 15.31
CA MET A 154 -12.81 -0.90 15.49
C MET A 154 -13.22 -0.87 16.97
N ALA A 155 -12.96 -1.95 17.71
CA ALA A 155 -13.24 -2.02 19.14
C ALA A 155 -12.39 -1.02 19.94
N ALA A 156 -11.08 -0.96 19.68
CA ALA A 156 -10.15 -0.05 20.37
C ALA A 156 -10.51 1.43 20.14
N ALA A 157 -10.97 1.79 18.94
CA ALA A 157 -11.42 3.14 18.61
C ALA A 157 -12.80 3.49 19.18
N GLY A 158 -13.46 2.57 19.90
CA GLY A 158 -14.86 2.70 20.29
C GLY A 158 -15.76 2.96 19.07
N SER A 159 -15.39 2.38 17.91
CA SER A 159 -16.11 2.58 16.68
C SER A 159 -17.50 1.96 16.76
N ILE A 160 -18.45 2.71 16.23
CA ILE A 160 -19.86 2.35 16.15
C ILE A 160 -20.26 2.03 14.70
N TYR A 161 -19.29 1.97 13.79
CA TYR A 161 -19.50 1.46 12.45
C TYR A 161 -19.61 -0.06 12.50
N LYS A 162 -20.53 -0.60 11.71
CA LYS A 162 -20.68 -2.04 11.50
C LYS A 162 -19.67 -2.54 10.47
N ILE A 163 -19.24 -3.77 10.60
CA ILE A 163 -18.23 -4.38 9.74
C ILE A 163 -18.94 -5.24 8.70
N GLY A 164 -18.72 -4.90 7.43
CA GLY A 164 -19.14 -5.70 6.29
C GLY A 164 -17.97 -6.38 5.61
N VAL A 165 -18.23 -7.44 4.85
CA VAL A 165 -17.29 -7.99 3.86
C VAL A 165 -17.91 -7.98 2.48
N TYR A 166 -17.15 -7.60 1.46
CA TYR A 166 -17.45 -7.94 0.07
C TYR A 166 -16.55 -9.09 -0.38
N GLY A 167 -17.09 -10.09 -1.08
CA GLY A 167 -16.28 -11.18 -1.66
C GLY A 167 -17.08 -12.43 -2.02
N SER A 168 -16.37 -13.56 -2.18
CA SER A 168 -16.98 -14.86 -2.52
C SER A 168 -17.94 -15.38 -1.44
N GLY A 169 -18.84 -16.29 -1.81
CA GLY A 169 -19.79 -16.90 -0.86
C GLY A 169 -19.07 -17.70 0.24
N LEU A 170 -17.95 -18.33 -0.07
CA LEU A 170 -17.09 -18.99 0.91
C LEU A 170 -16.48 -17.98 1.91
N THR A 171 -15.99 -16.84 1.42
CA THR A 171 -15.47 -15.75 2.27
C THR A 171 -16.56 -15.19 3.18
N CYS A 172 -17.71 -14.81 2.60
CA CYS A 172 -18.85 -14.27 3.34
C CYS A 172 -19.32 -15.24 4.42
N SER A 173 -19.57 -16.50 4.06
CA SER A 173 -20.06 -17.51 5.01
C SER A 173 -19.06 -17.80 6.13
N THR A 174 -17.76 -17.84 5.83
CA THR A 174 -16.71 -18.11 6.82
C THR A 174 -16.62 -16.98 7.85
N LEU A 175 -16.56 -15.73 7.39
CA LEU A 175 -16.44 -14.57 8.27
C LEU A 175 -17.70 -14.35 9.11
N LEU A 176 -18.88 -14.55 8.51
CA LEU A 176 -20.15 -14.45 9.22
C LEU A 176 -20.27 -15.53 10.32
N LYS A 177 -19.94 -16.79 10.02
CA LYS A 177 -19.95 -17.89 11.01
C LYS A 177 -18.96 -17.68 12.16
N LYS A 178 -17.84 -17.00 11.90
CA LYS A 178 -16.85 -16.63 12.93
C LYS A 178 -17.27 -15.39 13.73
N GLY A 179 -18.39 -14.75 13.38
CA GLY A 179 -18.84 -13.50 13.99
C GLY A 179 -17.86 -12.36 13.76
N LEU A 180 -17.11 -12.37 12.65
CA LEU A 180 -16.14 -11.32 12.34
C LEU A 180 -16.75 -10.14 11.57
N VAL A 181 -17.96 -10.32 11.04
CA VAL A 181 -18.70 -9.34 10.26
C VAL A 181 -20.18 -9.37 10.65
N GLU A 182 -20.85 -8.24 10.52
CA GLU A 182 -22.31 -8.12 10.66
C GLU A 182 -23.03 -8.10 9.31
N PHE A 183 -22.36 -7.58 8.28
CA PHE A 183 -22.91 -7.49 6.93
C PHE A 183 -22.08 -8.28 5.92
N THR A 184 -22.73 -8.78 4.88
CA THR A 184 -22.06 -9.50 3.79
C THR A 184 -22.57 -9.00 2.44
N TRP A 185 -21.64 -8.75 1.52
CA TRP A 185 -21.90 -8.31 0.17
C TRP A 185 -21.36 -9.39 -0.77
N LEU A 186 -22.27 -10.21 -1.31
CA LEU A 186 -21.90 -11.30 -2.20
C LEU A 186 -21.53 -10.74 -3.57
N ALA A 187 -20.32 -11.06 -4.04
CA ALA A 187 -19.83 -10.67 -5.36
C ALA A 187 -20.64 -11.32 -6.49
N GLN A 188 -20.73 -10.63 -7.64
CA GLN A 188 -21.53 -11.10 -8.77
C GLN A 188 -20.99 -12.37 -9.43
N SER A 189 -19.71 -12.71 -9.21
CA SER A 189 -19.05 -13.84 -9.88
C SER A 189 -19.62 -15.17 -9.43
N THR A 190 -20.50 -15.74 -10.25
CA THR A 190 -21.21 -17.01 -9.98
C THR A 190 -20.27 -18.22 -9.91
N GLY A 191 -19.15 -18.16 -10.62
CA GLY A 191 -18.08 -19.16 -10.56
C GLY A 191 -17.20 -19.11 -9.30
N TRP A 192 -17.34 -18.09 -8.43
CA TRP A 192 -16.53 -18.02 -7.20
C TRP A 192 -17.03 -19.00 -6.15
N SER A 193 -16.08 -19.50 -5.35
CA SER A 193 -16.29 -20.51 -4.33
C SER A 193 -17.47 -20.16 -3.42
N GLY A 194 -18.46 -21.06 -3.37
CA GLY A 194 -19.62 -20.95 -2.49
C GLY A 194 -20.70 -19.94 -2.91
N HIS A 195 -20.64 -19.36 -4.12
CA HIS A 195 -21.61 -18.35 -4.57
C HIS A 195 -23.07 -18.83 -4.45
N GLY A 196 -23.45 -19.90 -5.17
CA GLY A 196 -24.83 -20.40 -5.20
C GLY A 196 -25.38 -20.74 -3.82
N ALA A 197 -24.62 -21.53 -3.05
CA ALA A 197 -25.02 -21.91 -1.69
C ALA A 197 -25.20 -20.70 -0.75
N PHE A 198 -24.38 -19.66 -0.87
CA PHE A 198 -24.52 -18.45 -0.05
C PHE A 198 -25.68 -17.57 -0.52
N LYS A 199 -25.88 -17.43 -1.84
CA LYS A 199 -27.05 -16.74 -2.42
C LYS A 199 -28.35 -17.37 -1.91
N ASP A 200 -28.49 -18.68 -2.01
CA ASP A 200 -29.67 -19.45 -1.59
C ASP A 200 -29.93 -19.36 -0.08
N SER A 201 -28.86 -19.21 0.71
CA SER A 201 -28.98 -19.06 2.17
C SER A 201 -29.68 -17.77 2.59
N ASN A 202 -29.79 -16.76 1.72
CA ASN A 202 -30.34 -15.44 2.03
C ASN A 202 -29.65 -14.72 3.22
N LEU A 203 -28.41 -15.12 3.53
CA LEU A 203 -27.59 -14.50 4.58
C LEU A 203 -26.78 -13.29 4.08
N TRP A 204 -26.80 -13.03 2.76
CA TRP A 204 -26.25 -11.81 2.18
C TRP A 204 -27.06 -10.59 2.61
N SER A 205 -26.38 -9.46 2.80
CA SER A 205 -26.97 -8.14 3.05
C SER A 205 -27.09 -7.37 1.74
N LEU A 206 -26.04 -7.45 0.92
CA LEU A 206 -25.99 -6.97 -0.45
C LEU A 206 -25.63 -8.13 -1.40
N LEU A 207 -26.17 -8.09 -2.62
CA LEU A 207 -25.83 -8.98 -3.71
C LEU A 207 -25.49 -8.12 -4.93
N GLN A 208 -24.25 -8.20 -5.42
CA GLN A 208 -23.87 -7.56 -6.67
C GLN A 208 -24.47 -8.33 -7.85
N LYS A 209 -24.98 -7.60 -8.84
CA LYS A 209 -25.74 -8.16 -9.97
C LYS A 209 -24.96 -7.97 -11.28
N TYR A 210 -24.94 -9.04 -12.07
CA TYR A 210 -24.47 -9.03 -13.45
C TYR A 210 -25.57 -8.58 -14.41
N PRO A 211 -25.27 -7.89 -15.53
CA PRO A 211 -23.96 -7.39 -15.92
C PRO A 211 -23.66 -6.00 -15.34
N SER A 212 -22.36 -5.74 -15.19
CA SER A 212 -21.82 -4.37 -15.15
C SER A 212 -22.34 -3.56 -16.34
N THR A 213 -22.64 -2.28 -16.14
CA THR A 213 -23.26 -1.45 -17.19
C THR A 213 -22.72 -0.03 -17.22
N ASN A 214 -23.09 0.72 -18.27
CA ASN A 214 -22.89 2.16 -18.31
C ASN A 214 -24.18 2.87 -17.89
N LEU A 215 -24.10 3.66 -16.82
CA LEU A 215 -25.21 4.48 -16.33
C LEU A 215 -24.77 5.93 -16.25
N CYS A 216 -25.53 6.84 -16.88
CA CYS A 216 -25.24 8.27 -16.87
C CYS A 216 -23.81 8.64 -17.34
N GLY A 217 -23.22 7.83 -18.23
CA GLY A 217 -21.90 8.07 -18.81
C GLY A 217 -20.72 7.50 -18.01
N ILE A 218 -20.96 6.72 -16.95
CA ILE A 218 -19.91 6.03 -16.18
C ILE A 218 -20.19 4.52 -16.05
N GLY A 219 -19.14 3.73 -15.85
CA GLY A 219 -19.28 2.33 -15.48
C GLY A 219 -19.81 2.18 -14.05
N VAL A 220 -20.80 1.31 -13.87
CA VAL A 220 -21.44 0.98 -12.59
C VAL A 220 -21.75 -0.50 -12.51
N ASP A 221 -21.84 -1.01 -11.29
CA ASP A 221 -22.36 -2.34 -10.99
C ASP A 221 -23.65 -2.21 -10.18
N TYR A 222 -24.67 -2.97 -10.57
CA TYR A 222 -25.95 -2.98 -9.85
C TYR A 222 -25.85 -3.85 -8.61
N ASN A 223 -26.60 -3.45 -7.58
CA ASN A 223 -26.64 -4.14 -6.31
C ASN A 223 -28.07 -4.27 -5.81
N GLU A 224 -28.31 -5.33 -5.05
CA GLU A 224 -29.59 -5.63 -4.42
C GLU A 224 -29.40 -5.75 -2.92
N ALA A 225 -30.31 -5.17 -2.13
CA ALA A 225 -30.36 -5.35 -0.68
C ALA A 225 -31.36 -6.46 -0.32
N GLN A 226 -30.95 -7.37 0.57
CA GLN A 226 -31.76 -8.53 0.91
C GLN A 226 -33.07 -8.09 1.57
N GLY A 227 -34.20 -8.31 0.89
CA GLY A 227 -35.53 -8.06 1.44
C GLY A 227 -35.75 -6.65 1.99
N GLY A 228 -35.00 -5.66 1.49
CA GLY A 228 -35.03 -4.28 2.01
C GLY A 228 -34.52 -4.10 3.43
N LYS A 229 -33.79 -5.08 3.98
CA LYS A 229 -33.15 -4.99 5.30
C LYS A 229 -32.09 -3.91 5.32
N ASP A 230 -31.75 -3.47 6.53
CA ASP A 230 -30.58 -2.63 6.73
C ASP A 230 -29.32 -3.33 6.19
N PHE A 231 -28.52 -2.57 5.46
CA PHE A 231 -27.24 -2.98 4.90
C PHE A 231 -26.14 -1.95 5.20
N GLY A 232 -26.41 -1.02 6.14
CA GLY A 232 -25.45 -0.05 6.65
C GLY A 232 -25.27 1.20 5.80
N ALA A 233 -26.18 1.48 4.86
CA ALA A 233 -26.21 2.76 4.16
C ALA A 233 -26.65 3.91 5.09
N PHE A 234 -26.31 5.14 4.70
CA PHE A 234 -26.70 6.35 5.41
C PHE A 234 -27.21 7.43 4.46
N SER A 235 -28.16 8.22 4.94
CA SER A 235 -28.85 9.28 4.17
C SER A 235 -28.65 10.68 4.76
N SER A 236 -27.69 10.82 5.69
CA SER A 236 -27.30 12.09 6.31
C SER A 236 -25.82 12.06 6.70
N LEU A 237 -25.18 13.22 6.76
CA LEU A 237 -23.81 13.36 7.27
C LEU A 237 -23.83 13.81 8.74
N ALA A 238 -22.96 13.22 9.56
CA ALA A 238 -22.65 13.68 10.90
C ALA A 238 -21.69 14.88 10.86
N ALA A 239 -21.62 15.62 11.96
CA ALA A 239 -20.62 16.67 12.11
C ALA A 239 -19.20 16.08 12.05
N LEU A 240 -18.31 16.71 11.28
CA LEU A 240 -16.93 16.28 11.17
C LEU A 240 -16.24 16.37 12.54
N VAL A 241 -15.55 15.31 12.93
CA VAL A 241 -14.67 15.31 14.09
C VAL A 241 -13.34 15.87 13.65
N LYS A 242 -12.90 17.00 14.21
CA LYS A 242 -11.59 17.56 13.87
C LYS A 242 -10.48 16.81 14.63
N PRO A 243 -9.36 16.49 13.98
CA PRO A 243 -8.21 15.93 14.68
C PRO A 243 -7.68 16.93 15.72
N THR A 244 -7.17 16.40 16.82
CA THR A 244 -6.38 17.21 17.76
C THR A 244 -5.00 17.50 17.17
N ALA A 245 -4.33 18.57 17.59
CA ALA A 245 -3.00 18.92 17.08
C ALA A 245 -1.99 17.77 17.22
N ALA A 246 -2.00 17.07 18.37
CA ALA A 246 -1.14 15.90 18.60
C ALA A 246 -1.39 14.75 17.62
N ALA A 247 -2.64 14.51 17.22
CA ALA A 247 -2.99 13.48 16.25
C ALA A 247 -2.58 13.83 14.81
N ALA A 248 -2.43 15.12 14.50
CA ALA A 248 -1.96 15.58 13.19
C ALA A 248 -0.42 15.43 13.04
N ASP A 249 0.33 15.65 14.12
CA ASP A 249 1.79 15.48 14.14
C ASP A 249 2.18 13.99 14.03
N GLU A 250 1.46 13.09 14.72
CA GLU A 250 1.64 11.64 14.61
C GLU A 250 1.39 11.13 13.17
N GLU A 251 0.42 11.72 12.47
CA GLU A 251 0.07 11.37 11.09
C GLU A 251 1.16 11.76 10.08
N TRP A 252 1.80 12.91 10.25
CA TRP A 252 2.88 13.35 9.35
C TRP A 252 4.12 12.46 9.47
N GLU A 253 4.45 12.03 10.68
CA GLU A 253 5.54 11.10 10.97
C GLU A 253 5.26 9.69 10.38
N ILE A 254 4.02 9.21 10.47
CA ILE A 254 3.59 7.95 9.83
C ILE A 254 3.65 8.04 8.30
N LEU A 255 3.28 9.17 7.72
CA LEU A 255 3.38 9.44 6.27
C LEU A 255 4.84 9.47 5.77
N LEU A 256 5.75 10.03 6.57
CA LEU A 256 7.19 10.01 6.29
C LEU A 256 7.76 8.59 6.40
N ALA A 257 7.34 7.82 7.40
CA ALA A 257 7.71 6.42 7.53
C ALA A 257 7.20 5.59 6.34
N ALA A 258 5.95 5.78 5.88
CA ALA A 258 5.39 5.09 4.73
C ALA A 258 6.15 5.32 3.43
N ARG A 259 6.75 6.50 3.23
CA ARG A 259 7.60 6.78 2.06
C ARG A 259 8.89 5.96 2.06
N ALA A 260 9.50 5.74 3.22
CA ALA A 260 10.72 4.94 3.35
C ALA A 260 10.48 3.43 3.12
N LEU A 261 9.23 2.99 3.14
CA LEU A 261 8.82 1.59 2.96
C LEU A 261 8.39 1.25 1.53
N GLN A 262 8.51 2.21 0.60
CA GLN A 262 8.07 2.01 -0.77
C GLN A 262 8.78 0.81 -1.43
N GLY A 263 7.99 -0.06 -2.06
CA GLY A 263 8.47 -1.21 -2.82
C GLY A 263 8.73 -2.47 -1.99
N LEU A 264 8.53 -2.42 -0.67
CA LEU A 264 8.51 -3.62 0.16
C LEU A 264 7.36 -4.56 -0.26
N ASP A 265 7.46 -5.83 0.14
CA ASP A 265 6.31 -6.74 0.11
C ASP A 265 5.16 -6.10 0.91
N PRO A 266 3.91 -6.12 0.41
CA PRO A 266 2.83 -5.41 1.08
C PRO A 266 2.55 -5.86 2.52
N ASP A 267 2.79 -7.13 2.85
CA ASP A 267 2.66 -7.62 4.23
C ASP A 267 3.82 -7.10 5.11
N MET A 268 5.03 -7.00 4.54
CA MET A 268 6.18 -6.39 5.21
C MET A 268 5.92 -4.91 5.51
N GLU A 269 5.43 -4.16 4.52
CA GLU A 269 5.07 -2.75 4.67
C GLU A 269 4.03 -2.56 5.78
N ALA A 270 2.93 -3.33 5.74
CA ALA A 270 1.86 -3.24 6.73
C ALA A 270 2.34 -3.57 8.16
N ARG A 271 3.12 -4.64 8.32
CA ARG A 271 3.67 -5.02 9.63
C ARG A 271 4.67 -4.01 10.16
N THR A 272 5.50 -3.44 9.29
CA THR A 272 6.47 -2.41 9.67
C THR A 272 5.78 -1.12 10.10
N LEU A 273 4.78 -0.67 9.34
CA LEU A 273 3.98 0.50 9.71
C LEU A 273 3.31 0.31 11.07
N LEU A 274 2.68 -0.85 11.28
CA LEU A 274 2.05 -1.13 12.57
C LEU A 274 3.09 -1.23 13.69
N LEU A 275 4.26 -1.82 13.44
CA LEU A 275 5.36 -1.89 14.42
C LEU A 275 5.83 -0.49 14.83
N ILE A 276 6.05 0.41 13.87
CA ILE A 276 6.44 1.80 14.14
C ILE A 276 5.38 2.50 14.99
N GLN A 277 4.09 2.32 14.67
CA GLN A 277 2.98 2.87 15.44
C GLN A 277 2.93 2.33 16.87
N GLU A 278 3.09 1.02 17.06
CA GLU A 278 3.08 0.41 18.40
C GLU A 278 4.33 0.80 19.22
N CYS A 279 5.47 1.02 18.57
CA CYS A 279 6.67 1.59 19.23
C CYS A 279 6.41 3.03 19.68
N ALA A 280 5.81 3.87 18.82
CA ALA A 280 5.52 5.26 19.12
C ALA A 280 4.58 5.39 20.34
N LYS A 281 3.58 4.52 20.46
CA LYS A 281 2.70 4.43 21.65
C LYS A 281 3.45 4.13 22.95
N GLN A 282 4.64 3.56 22.88
CA GLN A 282 5.53 3.30 24.03
C GLN A 282 6.64 4.35 24.18
N GLY A 283 6.55 5.48 23.46
CA GLY A 283 7.56 6.55 23.51
C GLY A 283 8.84 6.23 22.74
N VAL A 284 8.81 5.22 21.86
CA VAL A 284 9.96 4.81 21.04
C VAL A 284 9.70 5.18 19.58
N LYS A 285 10.34 6.25 19.10
CA LYS A 285 10.22 6.70 17.70
C LYS A 285 11.20 5.94 16.80
N MET A 286 10.71 4.94 16.08
CA MET A 286 11.51 4.19 15.10
C MET A 286 11.37 4.81 13.71
N VAL A 287 12.50 5.03 13.03
CA VAL A 287 12.56 5.61 11.70
C VAL A 287 13.18 4.61 10.74
N ALA A 288 12.47 4.27 9.67
CA ALA A 288 12.98 3.40 8.63
C ALA A 288 14.16 4.06 7.89
N SER A 289 15.32 3.39 7.90
CA SER A 289 16.57 3.81 7.24
C SER A 289 16.98 2.93 6.07
N GLY A 290 16.48 1.69 5.99
CA GLY A 290 16.87 0.75 4.94
C GLY A 290 15.72 -0.14 4.50
N GLY A 291 15.06 0.18 3.40
CA GLY A 291 14.00 -0.64 2.79
C GLY A 291 14.53 -1.60 1.73
N VAL A 292 13.91 -1.57 0.54
CA VAL A 292 14.33 -2.38 -0.61
C VAL A 292 15.75 -2.04 -1.03
N ARG A 293 16.59 -3.07 -1.20
CA ARG A 293 17.94 -2.94 -1.75
C ARG A 293 18.05 -3.64 -3.10
N THR A 294 18.64 -3.01 -4.11
CA THR A 294 18.88 -3.71 -5.39
C THR A 294 20.04 -4.70 -5.27
N PRO A 295 20.15 -5.71 -6.16
CA PRO A 295 21.31 -6.58 -6.25
C PRO A 295 22.66 -5.83 -6.36
N GLN A 296 22.69 -4.71 -7.06
CA GLN A 296 23.86 -3.86 -7.26
C GLN A 296 24.26 -3.18 -5.95
N VAL A 297 23.29 -2.62 -5.21
CA VAL A 297 23.55 -2.03 -3.88
C VAL A 297 24.09 -3.10 -2.92
N GLN A 298 23.48 -4.29 -2.91
CA GLN A 298 23.99 -5.40 -2.09
C GLN A 298 25.41 -5.83 -2.52
N ALA A 299 25.70 -5.84 -3.82
CA ALA A 299 27.04 -6.13 -4.34
C ALA A 299 28.07 -5.11 -3.83
N LYS A 300 27.73 -3.80 -3.85
CA LYS A 300 28.59 -2.72 -3.33
C LYS A 300 28.92 -2.96 -1.85
N LEU A 301 27.90 -3.21 -1.02
CA LEU A 301 28.05 -3.48 0.41
C LEU A 301 28.88 -4.75 0.71
N TRP A 302 28.71 -5.81 -0.09
CA TRP A 302 29.51 -7.02 0.09
C TRP A 302 30.96 -6.82 -0.36
N LYS A 303 31.18 -6.18 -1.52
CA LYS A 303 32.52 -6.00 -2.12
C LYS A 303 33.42 -5.08 -1.30
N GLN A 304 32.89 -4.09 -0.59
CA GLN A 304 33.69 -3.06 0.09
C GLN A 304 34.73 -3.61 1.10
N SER A 305 34.51 -4.82 1.63
CA SER A 305 35.40 -5.47 2.59
C SER A 305 36.10 -6.72 2.05
N ARG A 306 36.05 -6.98 0.73
CA ARG A 306 36.52 -8.22 0.11
C ARG A 306 37.73 -7.99 -0.80
N SER A 307 38.65 -8.94 -0.79
CA SER A 307 39.80 -8.93 -1.70
C SER A 307 39.39 -9.29 -3.13
N ALA A 308 40.20 -8.88 -4.11
CA ALA A 308 39.97 -9.22 -5.51
C ALA A 308 39.86 -10.74 -5.76
N THR A 309 40.63 -11.55 -5.02
CA THR A 309 40.57 -13.02 -5.09
C THR A 309 39.23 -13.55 -4.57
N GLN A 310 38.76 -13.04 -3.43
CA GLN A 310 37.45 -13.44 -2.87
C GLN A 310 36.31 -13.06 -3.82
N ILE A 311 36.38 -11.89 -4.45
CA ILE A 311 35.39 -11.43 -5.43
C ILE A 311 35.37 -12.36 -6.65
N LYS A 312 36.53 -12.66 -7.25
CA LYS A 312 36.62 -13.58 -8.41
C LYS A 312 36.11 -14.98 -8.08
N ALA A 313 36.40 -15.49 -6.89
CA ALA A 313 35.90 -16.79 -6.44
C ALA A 313 34.37 -16.79 -6.28
N ALA A 314 33.79 -15.72 -5.71
CA ALA A 314 32.35 -15.58 -5.57
C ALA A 314 31.63 -15.50 -6.93
N VAL A 315 32.16 -14.71 -7.88
CA VAL A 315 31.62 -14.63 -9.25
C VAL A 315 31.64 -16.01 -9.92
N SER A 316 32.77 -16.72 -9.85
CA SER A 316 32.90 -18.07 -10.42
C SER A 316 31.92 -19.05 -9.79
N SER A 317 31.73 -18.97 -8.47
CA SER A 317 30.78 -19.81 -7.73
C SER A 317 29.33 -19.52 -8.10
N LEU A 318 28.94 -18.27 -8.31
CA LEU A 318 27.59 -17.90 -8.77
C LEU A 318 27.32 -18.48 -10.17
N ARG A 319 28.25 -18.30 -11.12
CA ARG A 319 28.13 -18.89 -12.48
C ARG A 319 28.00 -20.41 -12.43
N ALA A 320 28.84 -21.08 -11.64
CA ALA A 320 28.80 -22.53 -11.48
C ALA A 320 27.47 -23.04 -10.89
N GLN A 321 26.81 -22.23 -10.06
CA GLN A 321 25.50 -22.55 -9.47
C GLN A 321 24.32 -22.13 -10.35
N GLY A 322 24.56 -21.71 -11.60
CA GLY A 322 23.52 -21.32 -12.54
C GLY A 322 22.92 -19.94 -12.26
N ALA A 323 23.69 -19.03 -11.66
CA ALA A 323 23.29 -17.66 -11.39
C ALA A 323 24.09 -16.61 -12.19
N PRO A 324 23.95 -16.58 -13.54
CA PRO A 324 24.71 -15.67 -14.38
C PRO A 324 24.35 -14.19 -14.12
N PHE A 325 23.07 -13.86 -13.88
CA PHE A 325 22.66 -12.47 -13.67
C PHE A 325 23.31 -11.89 -12.41
N LEU A 326 23.29 -12.61 -11.29
CA LEU A 326 23.91 -12.17 -10.04
C LEU A 326 25.44 -12.17 -10.13
N ALA A 327 26.02 -13.10 -10.87
CA ALA A 327 27.46 -13.09 -11.14
C ALA A 327 27.88 -11.84 -11.90
N ASP A 328 27.13 -11.46 -12.94
CA ASP A 328 27.39 -10.29 -13.75
C ASP A 328 27.20 -8.99 -12.94
N VAL A 329 26.12 -8.90 -12.14
CA VAL A 329 25.92 -7.82 -11.17
C VAL A 329 27.14 -7.66 -10.26
N LEU A 330 27.62 -8.76 -9.66
CA LEU A 330 28.76 -8.72 -8.74
C LEU A 330 30.07 -8.34 -9.43
N GLU A 331 30.30 -8.84 -10.65
CA GLU A 331 31.49 -8.55 -11.43
C GLU A 331 31.54 -7.08 -11.84
N GLN A 332 30.42 -6.54 -12.33
CA GLN A 332 30.32 -5.17 -12.88
C GLN A 332 30.21 -4.08 -11.81
N THR A 333 29.71 -4.38 -10.61
CA THR A 333 29.54 -3.38 -9.56
C THR A 333 30.88 -2.89 -9.00
N SER A 334 31.18 -1.59 -9.05
CA SER A 334 32.34 -1.02 -8.36
C SER A 334 32.03 -0.69 -6.89
N ALA A 335 33.00 -0.85 -5.99
CA ALA A 335 32.82 -0.55 -4.57
C ALA A 335 34.07 0.10 -3.96
N PRO A 336 33.92 1.18 -3.16
CA PRO A 336 35.03 1.71 -2.37
C PRO A 336 35.45 0.71 -1.28
N LYS A 337 36.68 0.82 -0.77
CA LYS A 337 37.08 0.06 0.42
C LYS A 337 36.33 0.59 1.64
N GLY A 338 35.81 -0.31 2.47
CA GLY A 338 35.00 0.05 3.62
C GLY A 338 34.93 -1.07 4.66
N GLN A 339 34.12 -0.84 5.70
CA GLN A 339 33.94 -1.79 6.79
C GLN A 339 33.17 -3.05 6.33
N HIS A 340 33.35 -4.14 7.06
CA HIS A 340 32.57 -5.36 6.85
C HIS A 340 31.16 -5.18 7.42
N VAL A 341 30.16 -4.96 6.56
CA VAL A 341 28.76 -4.70 6.98
C VAL A 341 27.79 -5.82 6.63
N THR A 342 28.19 -6.78 5.78
CA THR A 342 27.29 -7.87 5.37
C THR A 342 28.06 -9.11 4.92
N ASN A 343 27.49 -10.29 5.21
CA ASN A 343 27.96 -11.56 4.68
C ASN A 343 27.18 -11.99 3.42
N ALA A 344 26.05 -11.34 3.11
CA ALA A 344 25.16 -11.76 2.04
C ALA A 344 25.67 -11.28 0.67
N LEU A 345 25.85 -12.23 -0.25
CA LEU A 345 26.03 -11.95 -1.68
C LEU A 345 24.77 -11.32 -2.28
N PRO A 346 24.87 -10.69 -3.46
CA PRO A 346 23.70 -10.25 -4.22
C PRO A 346 22.69 -11.38 -4.40
N GLY A 347 21.44 -11.08 -4.09
CA GLY A 347 20.27 -11.97 -4.12
C GLY A 347 19.99 -12.66 -2.79
N MET A 348 20.97 -12.65 -1.88
CA MET A 348 20.98 -13.47 -0.65
C MET A 348 20.62 -12.67 0.60
N SER A 349 20.06 -11.47 0.45
CA SER A 349 19.51 -10.63 1.54
C SER A 349 18.02 -10.41 1.34
N TRP A 350 17.22 -10.51 2.40
CA TRP A 350 15.77 -10.28 2.34
C TRP A 350 15.37 -8.86 1.94
N HIS A 351 16.26 -7.86 2.08
CA HIS A 351 16.01 -6.51 1.58
C HIS A 351 15.83 -6.47 0.06
N GLN A 352 16.48 -7.38 -0.66
CA GLN A 352 16.32 -7.47 -2.12
C GLN A 352 15.04 -8.16 -2.55
N TRP A 353 14.32 -8.73 -1.59
CA TRP A 353 13.02 -9.35 -1.81
C TRP A 353 11.89 -8.43 -1.35
N GLY A 354 12.23 -7.26 -0.77
CA GLY A 354 11.27 -6.38 -0.11
C GLY A 354 10.74 -6.93 1.21
N GLU A 355 11.42 -7.93 1.79
CA GLU A 355 10.92 -8.67 2.96
C GLU A 355 11.70 -8.37 4.25
N ALA A 356 12.50 -7.30 4.24
CA ALA A 356 13.23 -6.81 5.40
C ALA A 356 13.36 -5.30 5.38
N VAL A 357 13.50 -4.72 6.57
CA VAL A 357 13.69 -3.30 6.78
C VAL A 357 14.61 -3.07 7.96
N ASP A 358 15.44 -2.05 7.84
CA ASP A 358 16.26 -1.51 8.94
C ASP A 358 15.60 -0.22 9.46
N CYS A 359 15.37 -0.15 10.76
CA CYS A 359 14.90 1.05 11.45
C CYS A 359 15.89 1.48 12.52
N TYR A 360 16.22 2.77 12.57
CA TYR A 360 16.95 3.34 13.71
C TYR A 360 16.00 3.95 14.73
N TRP A 361 16.44 4.01 15.98
CA TRP A 361 15.73 4.73 17.03
C TRP A 361 16.08 6.23 16.97
N GLU A 362 15.09 7.11 16.83
CA GLU A 362 15.30 8.55 16.90
C GLU A 362 15.11 9.07 18.34
N VAL A 363 16.11 9.82 18.82
CA VAL A 363 16.08 10.51 20.11
C VAL A 363 16.48 11.97 19.89
N ASN A 364 15.59 12.90 20.27
CA ASN A 364 15.80 14.34 20.11
C ASN A 364 16.19 14.76 18.67
N GLY A 365 15.55 14.15 17.66
CA GLY A 365 15.80 14.43 16.25
C GLY A 365 17.11 13.87 15.69
N LYS A 366 17.78 12.97 16.43
CA LYS A 366 19.05 12.33 16.01
C LYS A 366 18.94 10.81 16.08
N PRO A 367 19.66 10.09 15.21
CA PRO A 367 19.71 8.64 15.30
C PRO A 367 20.51 8.19 16.53
N GLU A 368 19.92 7.29 17.30
CA GLU A 368 20.54 6.51 18.38
C GLU A 368 20.83 5.10 17.84
N TRP A 369 22.09 4.68 17.97
CA TRP A 369 22.57 3.40 17.42
C TRP A 369 22.98 2.41 18.51
N ASP A 370 23.09 2.85 19.77
CA ASP A 370 23.39 1.95 20.89
C ASP A 370 22.13 1.16 21.28
N PRO A 371 22.12 -0.18 21.11
CA PRO A 371 20.98 -1.02 21.47
C PRO A 371 20.66 -1.01 22.97
N ASP A 372 21.62 -0.66 23.82
CA ASP A 372 21.47 -0.65 25.27
C ASP A 372 21.28 0.75 25.86
N ALA A 373 21.25 1.79 25.02
CA ALA A 373 20.94 3.15 25.44
C ALA A 373 19.56 3.22 26.12
N VAL A 374 19.48 4.03 27.18
CA VAL A 374 18.26 4.25 27.94
C VAL A 374 17.86 5.71 27.84
N HIS A 375 16.71 5.97 27.23
CA HIS A 375 16.10 7.29 27.14
C HIS A 375 14.66 7.19 27.60
N GLY A 376 14.20 8.13 28.43
CA GLY A 376 12.83 8.08 28.99
C GLY A 376 12.50 6.83 29.81
N GLY A 377 13.52 6.11 30.31
CA GLY A 377 13.36 4.86 31.06
C GLY A 377 13.18 3.60 30.19
N VAL A 378 13.28 3.71 28.87
CA VAL A 378 13.13 2.58 27.94
C VAL A 378 14.42 2.34 27.15
N LYS A 379 14.61 1.08 26.73
CA LYS A 379 15.63 0.68 25.74
C LYS A 379 14.95 0.52 24.39
N GLY A 380 15.10 1.50 23.50
CA GLY A 380 14.31 1.60 22.26
C GLY A 380 14.37 0.35 21.37
N TYR A 381 15.58 -0.17 21.11
CA TYR A 381 15.74 -1.36 20.26
C TYR A 381 15.23 -2.66 20.89
N HIS A 382 15.20 -2.77 22.22
CA HIS A 382 14.60 -3.94 22.89
C HIS A 382 13.08 -3.89 22.77
N VAL A 383 12.46 -2.73 22.99
CA VAL A 383 11.02 -2.53 22.77
C VAL A 383 10.64 -2.83 21.32
N TYR A 384 11.43 -2.33 20.36
CA TYR A 384 11.24 -2.58 18.94
C TYR A 384 11.29 -4.08 18.59
N ALA A 385 12.31 -4.79 19.07
CA ALA A 385 12.47 -6.22 18.82
C ALA A 385 11.36 -7.06 19.48
N ASP A 386 11.01 -6.75 20.74
CA ASP A 386 9.92 -7.43 21.46
C ASP A 386 8.58 -7.24 20.76
N LEU A 387 8.26 -6.02 20.32
CA LEU A 387 7.03 -5.71 19.59
C LEU A 387 7.00 -6.40 18.23
N ALA A 388 8.12 -6.41 17.51
CA ALA A 388 8.23 -7.04 16.20
C ALA A 388 7.83 -8.52 16.23
N GLU A 389 8.21 -9.25 17.29
CA GLU A 389 7.96 -10.68 17.43
C GLU A 389 6.62 -11.04 18.09
N THR A 390 5.79 -10.04 18.45
CA THR A 390 4.43 -10.29 18.92
C THR A 390 3.58 -11.03 17.88
N LYS A 391 2.52 -11.71 18.30
CA LYS A 391 1.59 -12.37 17.36
C LYS A 391 0.88 -11.39 16.41
N GLN A 392 0.73 -10.14 16.81
CA GLN A 392 0.06 -9.09 16.03
C GLN A 392 0.95 -8.59 14.89
N ILE A 393 2.23 -8.35 15.15
CA ILE A 393 3.21 -7.91 14.15
C ILE A 393 3.80 -9.11 13.39
N GLY A 394 4.30 -10.11 14.10
CA GLY A 394 4.75 -11.38 13.55
C GLY A 394 5.98 -11.29 12.63
N LEU A 395 6.83 -10.29 12.83
CA LEU A 395 8.15 -10.19 12.20
C LEU A 395 9.19 -10.96 13.03
N ASN A 396 10.36 -11.19 12.44
CA ASN A 396 11.53 -11.69 13.16
C ASN A 396 12.54 -10.56 13.35
N ALA A 397 12.99 -10.36 14.60
CA ALA A 397 13.87 -9.26 14.96
C ALA A 397 15.34 -9.69 15.01
N GLY A 398 16.20 -8.95 14.32
CA GLY A 398 17.64 -9.19 14.29
C GLY A 398 18.33 -9.02 15.65
N GLY A 399 17.77 -8.18 16.52
CA GLY A 399 18.22 -8.01 17.91
C GLY A 399 18.13 -9.29 18.76
N HIS A 400 17.22 -10.20 18.43
CA HIS A 400 17.00 -11.46 19.14
C HIS A 400 17.79 -12.64 18.55
N TRP A 401 18.56 -12.44 17.47
CA TRP A 401 19.39 -13.50 16.92
C TRP A 401 20.48 -13.95 17.92
N SER A 402 20.80 -15.25 17.90
CA SER A 402 21.81 -15.83 18.81
C SER A 402 23.25 -15.41 18.48
N SER A 403 23.50 -14.98 17.25
CA SER A 403 24.80 -14.52 16.76
C SER A 403 24.59 -13.46 15.68
N PHE A 404 25.49 -12.48 15.59
CA PHE A 404 25.36 -11.34 14.68
C PHE A 404 24.06 -10.57 14.93
N LYS A 405 23.85 -10.11 16.17
CA LYS A 405 22.67 -9.33 16.56
C LYS A 405 22.61 -8.04 15.75
N ASP A 406 21.57 -7.92 14.95
CA ASP A 406 21.31 -6.77 14.09
C ASP A 406 20.08 -6.03 14.60
N TRP A 407 20.28 -5.19 15.61
CA TRP A 407 19.18 -4.55 16.36
C TRP A 407 18.25 -3.67 15.51
N PRO A 408 18.73 -2.94 14.49
CA PRO A 408 17.87 -2.20 13.57
C PRO A 408 16.99 -3.08 12.66
N HIS A 409 17.36 -4.34 12.45
CA HIS A 409 16.82 -5.19 11.40
C HIS A 409 15.57 -5.96 11.83
N VAL A 410 14.54 -5.95 10.98
CA VAL A 410 13.41 -6.90 11.06
C VAL A 410 13.10 -7.50 9.68
N GLN A 411 12.58 -8.72 9.67
CA GLN A 411 12.25 -9.44 8.43
C GLN A 411 10.98 -10.30 8.55
N LEU A 412 10.29 -10.53 7.43
CA LEU A 412 9.11 -11.40 7.39
C LEU A 412 9.43 -12.85 7.78
N ARG A 413 10.57 -13.35 7.31
CA ARG A 413 10.89 -14.78 7.38
C ARG A 413 11.76 -15.09 8.59
N LYS A 414 11.61 -16.28 9.15
CA LYS A 414 12.55 -16.81 10.17
C LYS A 414 13.87 -17.32 9.56
N ALA A 415 13.88 -17.63 8.27
CA ALA A 415 15.07 -18.07 7.57
C ALA A 415 16.11 -16.95 7.54
N ALA A 416 17.37 -17.24 7.86
CA ALA A 416 18.43 -16.23 7.92
C ALA A 416 18.66 -15.46 6.60
N GLY A 417 18.31 -16.08 5.46
CA GLY A 417 18.38 -15.45 4.15
C GLY A 417 17.76 -16.33 3.07
N PRO A 418 17.51 -15.77 1.86
CA PRO A 418 16.94 -16.48 0.72
C PRO A 418 17.59 -17.84 0.40
N LYS A 419 18.91 -17.95 0.55
CA LYS A 419 19.66 -19.19 0.32
C LYS A 419 19.25 -20.35 1.23
N SER A 420 18.56 -20.07 2.34
CA SER A 420 18.05 -21.12 3.24
C SER A 420 16.79 -21.79 2.68
N LEU A 421 16.11 -21.15 1.74
CA LEU A 421 14.82 -21.59 1.20
C LEU A 421 14.87 -21.88 -0.30
N TYR A 422 15.79 -21.24 -1.03
CA TYR A 422 15.86 -21.29 -2.47
C TYR A 422 17.26 -21.65 -2.95
N THR A 423 17.32 -22.35 -4.07
CA THR A 423 18.59 -22.58 -4.77
C THR A 423 19.12 -21.27 -5.35
N VAL A 424 20.44 -21.18 -5.54
CA VAL A 424 21.08 -19.97 -6.10
C VAL A 424 20.55 -19.64 -7.50
N LYS A 425 20.18 -20.65 -8.30
CA LYS A 425 19.52 -20.48 -9.61
C LYS A 425 18.13 -19.86 -9.52
N GLU A 426 17.31 -20.28 -8.55
CA GLU A 426 15.98 -19.69 -8.34
C GLU A 426 16.08 -18.24 -7.85
N ILE A 427 17.04 -17.98 -6.97
CA ILE A 427 17.34 -16.62 -6.49
C ILE A 427 17.77 -15.74 -7.66
N ASP A 428 18.66 -16.22 -8.54
CA ASP A 428 19.07 -15.51 -9.75
C ASP A 428 17.89 -15.16 -10.64
N LYS A 429 17.06 -16.16 -10.95
CA LYS A 429 15.86 -15.96 -11.76
C LYS A 429 14.96 -14.89 -11.14
N ARG A 430 14.67 -14.98 -9.84
CA ARG A 430 13.80 -14.03 -9.14
C ARG A 430 14.38 -12.61 -9.17
N MET A 431 15.68 -12.47 -8.90
CA MET A 431 16.33 -11.16 -8.92
C MET A 431 16.35 -10.59 -10.35
N LYS A 432 16.52 -11.42 -11.38
CA LYS A 432 16.40 -11.01 -12.77
C LYS A 432 14.97 -10.60 -13.13
N ASP A 433 13.96 -11.33 -12.67
CA ASP A 433 12.56 -10.95 -12.92
C ASP A 433 12.20 -9.61 -12.25
N LEU A 434 12.76 -9.33 -11.06
CA LEU A 434 12.51 -8.09 -10.32
C LEU A 434 13.34 -6.89 -10.83
N TYR A 435 14.58 -7.12 -11.23
CA TYR A 435 15.60 -6.08 -11.45
C TYR A 435 16.32 -6.16 -12.81
N GLY A 436 16.04 -7.18 -13.63
CA GLY A 436 16.77 -7.46 -14.87
C GLY A 436 16.62 -6.39 -15.94
N GLU A 437 15.46 -5.73 -16.02
CA GLU A 437 15.24 -4.58 -16.91
C GLU A 437 15.76 -3.26 -16.32
N ARG A 438 16.22 -3.27 -15.05
CA ARG A 438 16.71 -2.08 -14.33
C ARG A 438 18.24 -2.01 -14.26
N LEU A 439 18.96 -2.80 -15.06
CA LEU A 439 20.42 -2.79 -15.11
C LEU A 439 21.01 -1.59 -15.86
N ASP A 440 20.21 -0.86 -16.64
CA ASP A 440 20.65 0.29 -17.46
C ASP A 440 20.45 1.66 -16.81
N VAL A 441 20.10 1.74 -15.52
CA VAL A 441 20.15 3.03 -14.82
C VAL A 441 21.58 3.29 -14.33
N GLY A 442 22.17 4.34 -14.90
CA GLY A 442 23.49 4.88 -14.58
C GLY A 442 23.67 5.26 -13.09
N PRO A 443 24.81 5.88 -12.74
CA PRO A 443 25.26 6.03 -11.36
C PRO A 443 24.18 6.64 -10.46
N ASP A 444 23.95 5.95 -9.33
CA ASP A 444 23.27 6.39 -8.10
C ASP A 444 22.42 7.68 -8.24
N LEU A 445 21.15 7.57 -8.66
CA LEU A 445 20.14 8.66 -8.52
C LEU A 445 19.76 8.95 -7.05
N PHE A 446 20.50 8.42 -6.09
CA PHE A 446 20.29 8.60 -4.65
C PHE A 446 21.47 9.22 -3.92
N GLU A 447 22.52 9.67 -4.60
CA GLU A 447 23.45 10.60 -3.94
C GLU A 447 22.83 12.00 -3.94
N PRO A 448 22.62 12.64 -2.77
CA PRO A 448 22.32 14.04 -2.73
C PRO A 448 23.49 14.77 -3.39
N HIS A 449 23.25 15.45 -4.50
CA HIS A 449 24.19 16.45 -4.97
C HIS A 449 24.28 17.52 -3.87
N GLU A 450 25.36 17.51 -3.09
CA GLU A 450 25.86 18.69 -2.39
C GLU A 450 26.45 19.66 -3.43
N GLY A 451 25.61 20.09 -4.37
CA GLY A 451 25.87 21.24 -5.22
C GLY A 451 25.19 22.42 -4.56
N GLY A 452 25.94 23.26 -3.86
CA GLY A 452 25.43 24.51 -3.33
C GLY A 452 24.84 25.34 -4.47
N TYR A 453 23.51 25.42 -4.56
CA TYR A 453 22.85 26.44 -5.36
C TYR A 453 23.05 27.75 -4.60
N ALA A 454 24.06 28.52 -5.04
CA ALA A 454 24.29 29.86 -4.54
C ALA A 454 23.02 30.70 -4.74
N GLN A 455 22.54 31.27 -3.63
CA GLN A 455 21.58 32.38 -3.51
C GLN A 455 20.78 32.70 -4.79
N ALA A 456 19.67 31.98 -5.00
CA ALA A 456 18.72 32.31 -6.05
C ALA A 456 17.60 33.19 -5.46
N ASP A 457 17.40 34.37 -6.03
CA ASP A 457 16.19 35.16 -5.86
C ASP A 457 15.01 34.51 -6.61
N GLU A 458 13.80 35.11 -6.56
CA GLU A 458 12.61 34.61 -7.28
C GLU A 458 12.87 34.39 -8.79
N THR A 459 13.80 35.13 -9.38
CA THR A 459 14.17 35.00 -10.79
C THR A 459 14.97 33.72 -11.03
N GLY A 460 15.97 33.45 -10.18
CA GLY A 460 16.73 32.19 -10.21
C GLY A 460 15.88 30.95 -9.92
N PHE A 461 14.82 31.09 -9.09
CA PHE A 461 13.83 30.05 -8.84
C PHE A 461 13.04 29.65 -10.10
N VAL A 462 12.49 30.64 -10.82
CA VAL A 462 11.73 30.40 -12.06
C VAL A 462 12.63 29.83 -13.14
N GLU A 463 13.89 30.26 -13.18
CA GLU A 463 14.87 29.80 -14.16
C GLU A 463 15.33 28.37 -13.89
N ALA A 464 15.58 27.99 -12.63
CA ALA A 464 15.86 26.61 -12.25
C ALA A 464 14.67 25.67 -12.57
N PHE A 465 13.44 26.11 -12.27
CA PHE A 465 12.23 25.36 -12.62
C PHE A 465 12.07 25.20 -14.13
N ARG A 466 12.30 26.28 -14.90
CA ARG A 466 12.21 26.26 -16.37
C ARG A 466 13.28 25.34 -16.97
N ASN A 467 14.50 25.36 -16.44
CA ASN A 467 15.60 24.52 -16.92
C ASN A 467 15.33 23.03 -16.66
N VAL A 468 14.74 22.67 -15.51
CA VAL A 468 14.33 21.28 -15.22
C VAL A 468 13.21 20.81 -16.16
N ILE A 469 12.20 21.65 -16.40
CA ILE A 469 11.11 21.34 -17.34
C ILE A 469 11.64 21.22 -18.77
N THR A 470 12.57 22.09 -19.18
CA THR A 470 13.24 22.03 -20.49
C THR A 470 14.08 20.76 -20.63
N ASP A 471 14.88 20.42 -19.62
CA ASP A 471 15.70 19.20 -19.61
C ASP A 471 14.84 17.93 -19.68
N LEU A 472 13.70 17.91 -18.97
CA LEU A 472 12.73 16.81 -19.05
C LEU A 472 12.07 16.69 -20.43
N ARG A 473 11.79 17.82 -21.08
CA ARG A 473 11.21 17.87 -22.44
C ARG A 473 12.20 17.51 -23.53
N GLU A 474 13.46 17.90 -23.40
CA GLU A 474 14.53 17.55 -24.34
C GLU A 474 14.93 16.07 -24.23
N ALA A 475 14.84 15.49 -23.02
CA ALA A 475 15.09 14.06 -22.82
C ALA A 475 13.94 13.16 -23.30
N SER A 476 12.71 13.68 -23.43
CA SER A 476 11.58 13.00 -24.06
C SER A 476 11.61 13.25 -25.58
N GLY A 477 12.40 12.49 -26.34
CA GLY A 477 12.23 12.45 -27.79
C GLY A 477 13.44 12.22 -28.68
N THR A 478 14.68 12.20 -28.17
CA THR A 478 15.86 11.68 -28.90
C THR A 478 17.09 11.64 -28.00
N ALA A 479 17.99 10.68 -28.20
CA ALA A 479 19.26 10.60 -27.47
C ALA A 479 20.14 11.83 -27.77
N VAL A 480 20.28 12.74 -26.79
CA VAL A 480 21.22 13.86 -26.87
C VAL A 480 22.59 13.38 -26.40
N SER A 481 23.60 13.49 -27.25
CA SER A 481 24.90 12.82 -27.11
C SER A 481 25.82 13.32 -25.98
N ASN A 482 25.34 14.13 -25.03
CA ASN A 482 26.20 14.76 -24.01
C ASN A 482 25.52 14.94 -22.62
N LYS A 483 24.47 14.18 -22.29
CA LYS A 483 23.92 14.14 -20.91
C LYS A 483 23.83 12.70 -20.39
N PRO A 484 24.08 12.44 -19.09
CA PRO A 484 24.23 11.08 -18.53
C PRO A 484 22.91 10.34 -18.22
N TYR A 485 21.76 10.84 -18.69
CA TYR A 485 20.45 10.30 -18.31
C TYR A 485 19.58 9.99 -19.53
N LEU A 486 18.91 8.83 -19.51
CA LEU A 486 17.94 8.38 -20.53
C LEU A 486 16.57 8.19 -19.86
N PHE A 487 15.55 8.88 -20.35
CA PHE A 487 14.16 8.70 -19.91
C PHE A 487 13.37 8.00 -21.02
N PRO A 488 12.95 6.72 -20.85
CA PRO A 488 12.09 6.07 -21.84
C PRO A 488 10.71 6.72 -21.92
N ASP A 489 9.92 6.42 -22.96
CA ASP A 489 8.54 6.89 -23.05
C ASP A 489 7.70 6.34 -21.88
N GLY A 490 6.97 7.22 -21.16
CA GLY A 490 6.15 6.86 -20.00
C GLY A 490 5.59 8.08 -19.25
N ILE A 491 4.73 7.84 -18.25
CA ILE A 491 4.22 8.89 -17.35
C ILE A 491 5.17 8.98 -16.14
N TYR A 492 5.64 10.19 -15.83
CA TYR A 492 6.57 10.41 -14.73
C TYR A 492 5.91 11.24 -13.64
N LYS A 493 6.09 10.81 -12.39
CA LYS A 493 5.78 11.66 -11.24
C LYS A 493 7.06 12.41 -10.85
N VAL A 494 6.97 13.73 -10.93
CA VAL A 494 8.03 14.64 -10.48
C VAL A 494 7.58 15.26 -9.16
N GLU A 495 8.29 14.97 -8.07
CA GLU A 495 8.08 15.59 -6.78
C GLU A 495 9.22 16.55 -6.45
N LEU A 496 8.86 17.81 -6.18
CA LEU A 496 9.77 18.85 -5.69
C LEU A 496 9.50 19.08 -4.21
N THR A 497 10.56 18.98 -3.40
CA THR A 497 10.52 19.33 -1.98
C THR A 497 11.41 20.55 -1.73
N LEU A 498 10.86 21.56 -1.07
CA LEU A 498 11.55 22.79 -0.70
C LEU A 498 11.77 22.80 0.82
N GLY A 499 13.02 22.96 1.25
CA GLY A 499 13.37 23.19 2.64
C GLY A 499 13.52 24.69 2.93
N ILE A 500 12.70 25.24 3.83
CA ILE A 500 12.92 26.59 4.36
C ILE A 500 14.00 26.49 5.43
N GLY A 501 15.19 27.02 5.16
CA GLY A 501 16.28 27.03 6.13
C GLY A 501 16.06 28.11 7.18
N GLY A 502 15.74 27.74 8.41
CA GLY A 502 15.84 28.65 9.55
C GLY A 502 17.31 28.88 9.88
N GLY A 503 17.85 30.05 9.50
CA GLY A 503 19.20 30.44 9.87
C GLY A 503 19.34 30.58 11.39
N ALA A 504 20.45 30.08 11.93
CA ALA A 504 20.81 30.20 13.33
C ALA A 504 20.76 31.65 13.80
N SER A 505 20.25 31.84 15.02
CA SER A 505 20.25 33.11 15.74
C SER A 505 21.68 33.68 15.88
N SER A 506 21.88 34.89 15.38
CA SER A 506 22.89 35.80 15.91
C SER A 506 22.18 37.04 16.45
N GLU A 507 22.52 37.43 17.67
CA GLU A 507 22.01 38.60 18.38
C GLU A 507 22.26 39.92 17.61
N GLU A 508 21.49 40.93 18.03
CA GLU A 508 21.50 42.35 17.69
C GLU A 508 20.63 42.82 16.52
N GLY A 509 19.81 43.83 16.84
CA GLY A 509 18.55 44.12 16.18
C GLY A 509 18.62 44.75 14.80
N ALA A 510 17.66 44.36 13.96
CA ALA A 510 17.11 45.18 12.89
C ALA A 510 15.68 44.71 12.59
N ASN A 511 14.72 45.62 12.67
CA ASN A 511 13.34 45.42 12.20
C ASN A 511 13.33 45.36 10.67
N ASN A 512 13.19 44.16 10.08
CA ASN A 512 12.66 43.99 8.72
C ASN A 512 12.17 42.54 8.53
N PRO A 513 10.93 42.27 8.07
CA PRO A 513 10.50 40.91 7.75
C PRO A 513 11.04 40.54 6.37
N SER A 514 12.34 40.24 6.27
CA SER A 514 12.89 39.63 5.06
C SER A 514 12.38 38.20 4.95
N LEU A 515 11.59 37.94 3.89
CA LEU A 515 11.15 36.60 3.47
C LEU A 515 12.31 35.61 3.62
N ALA A 516 12.06 34.52 4.36
CA ALA A 516 13.00 33.42 4.49
C ALA A 516 13.32 32.85 3.09
N ILE A 517 14.59 32.92 2.70
CA ILE A 517 15.09 32.42 1.42
C ILE A 517 15.15 30.88 1.49
N PRO A 518 14.70 30.12 0.47
CA PRO A 518 14.79 28.65 0.49
C PRO A 518 16.25 28.19 0.58
N GLY A 519 16.56 27.34 1.57
CA GLY A 519 17.93 26.89 1.85
C GLY A 519 18.31 25.57 1.17
N SER A 520 17.35 24.86 0.58
CA SER A 520 17.62 23.70 -0.29
C SER A 520 16.39 23.34 -1.12
N ALA A 521 16.62 22.90 -2.36
CA ALA A 521 15.61 22.30 -3.21
C ALA A 521 16.03 20.87 -3.53
N LYS A 522 15.15 19.90 -3.25
CA LYS A 522 15.34 18.50 -3.60
C LYS A 522 14.34 18.12 -4.68
N ILE A 523 14.84 17.61 -5.80
CA ILE A 523 14.03 17.09 -6.90
C ILE A 523 14.10 15.57 -6.84
N MET A 524 12.94 14.91 -6.75
CA MET A 524 12.83 13.47 -6.87
C MET A 524 12.00 13.15 -8.10
N ILE A 525 12.57 12.36 -9.01
CA ILE A 525 11.88 11.84 -10.18
C ILE A 525 11.65 10.36 -9.90
N SER A 526 10.39 9.94 -9.80
CA SER A 526 10.00 8.55 -9.68
C SER A 526 9.21 8.13 -10.92
N GLY A 527 9.66 7.07 -11.59
CA GLY A 527 8.92 6.50 -12.71
C GLY A 527 7.62 5.86 -12.24
N ILE A 528 6.51 6.18 -12.90
CA ILE A 528 5.22 5.49 -12.69
C ILE A 528 4.74 4.97 -14.05
N ASN A 529 4.90 3.65 -14.21
CA ASN A 529 4.11 2.77 -15.07
C ASN A 529 4.26 2.91 -16.60
N LYS A 530 4.39 1.76 -17.28
CA LYS A 530 4.24 1.60 -18.74
C LYS A 530 2.77 1.38 -19.16
N GLU A 531 1.83 1.68 -18.26
CA GLU A 531 0.38 1.68 -18.47
C GLU A 531 -0.24 2.98 -18.00
#